data_AF-A0AAV1USM1-F1
#
_entry.id   AF-A0AAV1USM1-F1
#
_cell.length_a   1.000
_cell.length_b   1.000
_cell.length_c   1.000
_cell.angle_alpha   90.00
_cell.angle_beta   90.00
_cell.angle_gamma   90.00
#
_symmetry.space_group_name_H-M   'P 1'
#
loop_
_entity.id
_entity.type
_entity.pdbx_description
1 polymer ?
#
loop_
_entity_poly.entity_id
_entity_poly.type
_entity_poly.pdbx_seq_one_letter_code
_entity_poly.pdbx_strand_id
1 'polypeptide(L)'
;MDDAPSHLTLNLVLTNVTVQALPPNTISKEQPMGAGTIAAFKRHHRRLHLQNALDRDDAGAADLYKVDQVTAMRWSLTAWSEISSTTIANCFKHTGLMNGPTSPAYEGGASAGDIQQPVQQDADLVDQEERELEKDMESALQRLPLRNPMSIASLLNPVDVEPKVHAELSDAEIIKLVQDAEEEKEGEAEEEVVTHSIAEKLAALALSIFLLDLSQDRDRAAHRALRRIQAQLRSANTIQTTLDSWLK
;
A
#
# COMPACT_ATOMS: atom_id res chain seq x y z
N MET A 1 21.83 8.18 6.85
CA MET A 1 21.86 8.13 5.38
C MET A 1 22.04 6.68 4.98
N ASP A 2 21.30 6.21 3.98
CA ASP A 2 21.43 4.85 3.46
C ASP A 2 22.76 4.65 2.71
N ASP A 3 23.01 3.42 2.25
CA ASP A 3 24.24 3.01 1.55
C ASP A 3 24.16 3.11 0.03
N ALA A 4 23.20 3.86 -0.53
CA ALA A 4 23.08 4.04 -1.97
C ALA A 4 24.39 4.60 -2.58
N PRO A 5 24.80 4.16 -3.79
CA PRO A 5 26.07 4.62 -4.40
C PRO A 5 26.17 6.14 -4.59
N SER A 6 25.03 6.83 -4.76
CA SER A 6 24.95 8.29 -4.84
C SER A 6 25.24 9.00 -3.51
N HIS A 7 25.26 8.28 -2.39
CA HIS A 7 25.48 8.79 -1.04
C HIS A 7 26.92 8.64 -0.55
N LEU A 8 27.84 8.20 -1.43
CA LEU A 8 29.26 8.10 -1.11
C LEU A 8 29.86 9.49 -0.80
N THR A 9 30.33 9.68 0.43
CA THR A 9 30.89 10.94 0.92
C THR A 9 32.41 11.04 0.82
N LEU A 10 33.09 10.03 0.25
CA LEU A 10 34.55 9.88 0.18
C LEU A 10 35.30 11.13 -0.34
N ASN A 11 34.66 11.96 -1.17
CA ASN A 11 35.26 13.17 -1.75
C ASN A 11 34.50 14.47 -1.40
N LEU A 12 33.64 14.46 -0.38
CA LEU A 12 32.92 15.66 0.06
C LEU A 12 33.60 16.30 1.28
N VAL A 13 33.94 17.58 1.16
CA VAL A 13 34.32 18.42 2.30
C VAL A 13 33.09 19.17 2.77
N LEU A 14 32.53 18.74 3.91
CA LEU A 14 31.36 19.38 4.54
C LEU A 14 31.83 20.25 5.71
N THR A 15 31.43 21.53 5.72
CA THR A 15 31.83 22.47 6.77
C THR A 15 30.81 22.60 7.90
N ASN A 16 29.53 22.36 7.61
CA ASN A 16 28.42 22.63 8.53
C ASN A 16 27.43 21.46 8.65
N VAL A 17 27.76 20.29 8.12
CA VAL A 17 26.88 19.13 8.08
C VAL A 17 27.66 17.90 8.53
N THR A 18 27.12 17.19 9.52
CA THR A 18 27.61 15.87 9.92
C THR A 18 26.72 14.81 9.31
N VAL A 19 27.32 13.88 8.55
CA VAL A 19 26.59 12.76 7.95
C VAL A 19 26.71 11.56 8.89
N GLN A 20 25.58 11.07 9.39
CA GLN A 20 25.49 9.77 10.06
C GLN A 20 25.04 8.72 9.05
N ALA A 21 25.92 7.76 8.77
CA ALA A 21 25.59 6.59 7.98
C ALA A 21 24.76 5.62 8.83
N LEU A 22 23.73 5.03 8.23
CA LEU A 22 23.00 3.94 8.86
C LEU A 22 23.76 2.62 8.63
N PRO A 23 23.51 1.57 9.44
CA PRO A 23 24.14 0.27 9.23
C PRO A 23 23.89 -0.28 7.81
N PRO A 24 24.83 -1.03 7.22
CA PRO A 24 24.60 -1.65 5.90
C PRO A 24 23.36 -2.56 5.92
N ASN A 25 22.59 -2.59 4.83
CA ASN A 25 21.28 -3.28 4.72
C ASN A 25 20.20 -2.79 5.71
N THR A 26 20.20 -1.49 6.03
CA THR A 26 19.15 -0.88 6.87
C THR A 26 17.75 -1.14 6.28
N ILE A 27 16.87 -1.77 7.05
CA ILE A 27 15.46 -1.99 6.67
C ILE A 27 14.67 -0.68 6.73
N SER A 28 13.58 -0.57 5.97
CA SER A 28 12.74 0.64 5.88
C SER A 28 12.30 1.18 7.24
N LYS A 29 12.10 0.30 8.23
CA LYS A 29 11.69 0.62 9.61
C LYS A 29 12.74 1.40 10.42
N GLU A 30 14.01 1.35 10.05
CA GLU A 30 15.10 2.05 10.73
C GLU A 30 15.38 3.44 10.11
N GLN A 31 14.71 3.76 8.99
CA GLN A 31 14.87 5.03 8.28
C GLN A 31 13.63 5.90 8.47
N PRO A 32 13.73 7.18 8.89
CA PRO A 32 12.55 8.00 9.16
C PRO A 32 11.62 8.18 7.95
N MET A 33 12.18 8.15 6.75
CA MET A 33 11.41 8.17 5.51
C MET A 33 10.58 6.89 5.32
N GLY A 34 11.17 5.72 5.58
CA GLY A 34 10.50 4.42 5.51
C GLY A 34 9.62 4.09 6.72
N ALA A 35 9.86 4.74 7.86
CA ALA A 35 9.11 4.55 9.11
C ALA A 35 7.75 5.28 9.16
N GLY A 36 7.24 5.76 8.03
CA GLY A 36 5.89 6.32 7.92
C GLY A 36 5.79 7.58 7.05
N THR A 37 6.86 8.36 6.90
CA THR A 37 6.81 9.62 6.14
C THR A 37 6.40 9.40 4.68
N ILE A 38 6.96 8.38 4.02
CA ILE A 38 6.59 8.01 2.63
C ILE A 38 5.14 7.53 2.57
N ALA A 39 4.67 6.76 3.55
CA ALA A 39 3.30 6.26 3.59
C ALA A 39 2.29 7.41 3.73
N ALA A 40 2.56 8.36 4.63
CA ALA A 40 1.78 9.58 4.79
C ALA A 40 1.75 10.40 3.49
N PHE A 41 2.91 10.66 2.88
CA PHE A 41 2.99 11.36 1.60
C PHE A 41 2.15 10.69 0.50
N LYS A 42 2.30 9.36 0.35
CA LYS A 42 1.53 8.57 -0.63
C LYS A 42 0.03 8.69 -0.39
N ARG A 43 -0.41 8.72 0.87
CA ARG A 43 -1.83 8.86 1.24
C ARG A 43 -2.40 10.19 0.74
N HIS A 44 -1.77 11.30 1.09
CA HIS A 44 -2.21 12.62 0.66
C HIS A 44 -2.17 12.78 -0.87
N HIS A 45 -1.08 12.35 -1.51
CA HIS A 45 -0.98 12.41 -2.97
C HIS A 45 -2.05 11.55 -3.65
N ARG A 46 -2.34 10.35 -3.11
CA ARG A 46 -3.33 9.44 -3.70
C ARG A 46 -4.75 9.98 -3.55
N ARG A 47 -5.09 10.64 -2.44
CA ARG A 47 -6.37 11.33 -2.29
C ARG A 47 -6.60 12.32 -3.42
N LEU A 48 -5.62 13.19 -3.71
CA LEU A 48 -5.71 14.16 -4.80
C LEU A 48 -5.92 13.47 -6.17
N HIS A 49 -5.21 12.37 -6.40
CA HIS A 49 -5.36 11.60 -7.62
C HIS A 49 -6.75 10.96 -7.75
N LEU A 50 -7.31 10.41 -6.67
CA LEU A 50 -8.66 9.84 -6.67
C LEU A 50 -9.74 10.91 -6.86
N GLN A 51 -9.58 12.09 -6.24
CA GLN A 51 -10.47 13.22 -6.45
C GLN A 51 -10.47 13.66 -7.92
N ASN A 52 -9.30 13.83 -8.53
CA ASN A 52 -9.21 14.13 -9.96
C ASN A 52 -9.85 13.04 -10.84
N ALA A 53 -9.72 11.76 -10.47
CA ALA A 53 -10.37 10.68 -11.21
C ALA A 53 -11.89 10.77 -11.13
N LEU A 54 -12.46 11.13 -9.98
CA LEU A 54 -13.90 11.37 -9.82
C LEU A 54 -14.36 12.56 -10.65
N ASP A 55 -13.64 13.70 -10.58
CA ASP A 55 -13.98 14.90 -11.36
C ASP A 55 -13.97 14.62 -12.86
N ARG A 56 -13.04 13.77 -13.32
CA ARG A 56 -12.95 13.34 -14.71
C ARG A 56 -14.05 12.38 -15.11
N ASP A 57 -14.48 11.51 -14.20
CA ASP A 57 -15.62 10.59 -14.43
C ASP A 57 -16.93 11.37 -14.54
N ASP A 58 -17.15 12.34 -13.63
CA ASP A 58 -18.29 13.25 -13.66
C ASP A 58 -18.30 14.11 -14.94
N ALA A 59 -17.12 14.45 -15.48
CA ALA A 59 -16.96 15.14 -16.77
C ALA A 59 -17.06 14.20 -18.00
N GLY A 60 -17.24 12.89 -17.82
CA GLY A 60 -17.32 11.91 -18.90
C GLY A 60 -16.02 11.70 -19.67
N ALA A 61 -14.86 11.93 -19.05
CA ALA A 61 -13.56 11.78 -19.69
C ALA A 61 -13.25 10.29 -19.97
N ALA A 62 -12.67 10.02 -21.14
CA ALA A 62 -12.32 8.64 -21.54
C ALA A 62 -11.20 8.02 -20.68
N ASP A 63 -10.23 8.83 -20.23
CA ASP A 63 -9.15 8.41 -19.35
C ASP A 63 -9.27 9.13 -18.01
N LEU A 64 -9.73 8.41 -17.00
CA LEU A 64 -9.98 8.92 -15.64
C LEU A 64 -8.69 9.21 -14.87
N TYR A 65 -7.59 8.53 -15.19
CA TYR A 65 -6.34 8.62 -14.43
C TYR A 65 -5.26 9.42 -15.15
N LYS A 66 -5.62 10.11 -16.24
CA LYS A 66 -4.71 10.99 -16.95
C LYS A 66 -4.32 12.17 -16.06
N VAL A 67 -3.02 12.31 -15.85
CA VAL A 67 -2.40 13.40 -15.08
C VAL A 67 -1.14 13.86 -15.84
N ASP A 68 -1.01 15.17 -16.04
CA ASP A 68 0.21 15.75 -16.60
C ASP A 68 1.28 15.97 -15.52
N GLN A 69 2.53 16.11 -15.93
CA GLN A 69 3.66 16.24 -15.01
C GLN A 69 3.54 17.48 -14.10
N VAL A 70 3.02 18.61 -14.59
CA VAL A 70 2.91 19.84 -13.79
C VAL A 70 1.87 19.66 -12.69
N THR A 71 0.74 19.03 -13.02
CA THR A 71 -0.28 18.67 -12.03
C THR A 71 0.28 17.70 -10.97
N ALA A 72 1.01 16.66 -11.37
CA ALA A 72 1.65 15.73 -10.44
C ALA A 72 2.68 16.39 -9.52
N MET A 73 3.47 17.35 -10.03
CA MET A 73 4.40 18.14 -9.22
C MET A 73 3.67 19.02 -8.20
N ARG A 74 2.57 19.67 -8.61
CA ARG A 74 1.73 20.46 -7.69
C ARG A 74 1.12 19.58 -6.61
N TRP A 75 0.62 18.40 -6.96
CA TRP A 75 0.11 17.45 -5.98
C TRP A 75 1.18 16.97 -5.02
N SER A 76 2.42 16.74 -5.49
CA SER A 76 3.54 16.44 -4.60
C SER A 76 3.78 17.55 -3.58
N LEU A 77 3.74 18.82 -4.01
CA LEU A 77 3.90 19.95 -3.09
C LEU A 77 2.75 20.02 -2.08
N THR A 78 1.51 19.89 -2.54
CA THR A 78 0.32 19.89 -1.69
C THR A 78 0.37 18.75 -0.67
N ALA A 79 0.64 17.53 -1.14
CA ALA A 79 0.75 16.35 -0.29
C ALA A 79 1.83 16.51 0.78
N TRP A 80 3.00 17.06 0.43
CA TRP A 80 4.05 17.34 1.40
C TRP A 80 3.63 18.38 2.45
N SER A 81 2.95 19.44 2.03
CA SER A 81 2.49 20.50 2.94
C SER A 81 1.36 20.07 3.89
N GLU A 82 0.65 19.00 3.58
CA GLU A 82 -0.41 18.44 4.42
C GLU A 82 0.11 17.45 5.48
N ILE A 83 1.35 16.96 5.36
CA ILE A 83 1.94 16.09 6.38
C ILE A 83 2.24 16.93 7.62
N SER A 84 1.65 16.56 8.75
CA SER A 84 1.85 17.27 10.01
C SER A 84 3.29 17.11 10.55
N SER A 85 3.78 18.13 11.26
CA SER A 85 5.06 18.03 11.97
C SER A 85 5.06 16.89 13.02
N THR A 86 3.90 16.60 13.60
CA THR A 86 3.70 15.51 14.56
C THR A 86 3.89 14.15 13.90
N THR A 87 3.33 13.94 12.70
CA THR A 87 3.52 12.72 11.89
C THR A 87 5.02 12.51 11.62
N ILE A 88 5.74 13.55 11.20
CA ILE A 88 7.19 13.50 10.96
C ILE A 88 7.93 13.15 12.26
N ALA A 89 7.65 13.85 13.36
CA ALA A 89 8.28 13.60 14.66
C ALA A 89 8.06 12.15 15.14
N ASN A 90 6.85 11.62 14.98
CA ASN A 90 6.52 10.24 15.32
C ASN A 90 7.32 9.25 14.45
N CYS A 91 7.44 9.49 13.14
CA CYS A 91 8.27 8.66 12.26
C CYS A 91 9.73 8.61 12.71
N PHE A 92 10.31 9.76 13.07
CA PHE A 92 11.67 9.82 13.62
C PHE A 92 11.78 9.10 14.97
N LYS A 93 10.79 9.23 15.86
CA LYS A 93 10.76 8.53 17.14
C LYS A 93 10.72 7.01 16.96
N HIS A 94 9.96 6.51 15.98
CA HIS A 94 9.86 5.07 15.69
C HIS A 94 11.19 4.43 15.27
N THR A 95 12.07 5.20 14.62
CA THR A 95 13.41 4.70 14.24
C THR A 95 14.39 4.58 15.40
N GLY A 96 14.07 5.15 16.57
CA GLY A 96 14.99 5.21 17.70
C GLY A 96 16.16 6.19 17.52
N LEU A 97 16.28 6.89 16.38
CA LEU A 97 17.34 7.87 16.13
C LEU A 97 17.27 9.09 17.06
N MET A 98 16.08 9.39 17.59
CA MET A 98 15.85 10.48 18.55
C MET A 98 16.04 10.05 20.01
N ASN A 99 16.24 8.75 20.26
CA ASN A 99 16.61 8.24 21.57
C ASN A 99 18.13 8.32 21.66
N GLY A 100 18.65 9.45 22.15
CA GLY A 100 20.09 9.63 22.33
C GLY A 100 20.71 8.49 23.17
N PRO A 101 22.02 8.26 23.08
CA PRO A 101 22.68 7.30 23.94
C PRO A 101 22.42 7.72 25.40
N THR A 102 21.73 6.87 26.15
CA THR A 102 21.75 6.94 27.61
C THR A 102 23.18 6.64 28.05
N SER A 103 24.04 7.66 28.07
CA SER A 103 25.31 7.61 28.77
C SER A 103 25.01 7.70 30.27
N PRO A 104 25.52 6.78 31.11
CA PRO A 104 25.36 6.91 32.54
C PRO A 104 26.25 8.05 33.03
N ALA A 105 25.72 8.88 33.92
CA ALA A 105 26.40 9.95 34.66
C ALA A 105 26.68 11.27 33.91
N TYR A 106 25.71 12.18 33.98
CA TYR A 106 25.99 13.60 34.21
C TYR A 106 24.73 14.26 34.80
N GLU A 107 24.75 14.45 36.13
CA GLU A 107 23.88 15.40 36.81
C GLU A 107 24.48 16.80 36.61
N GLY A 108 23.84 17.60 35.77
CA GLY A 108 24.22 19.01 35.60
C GLY A 108 23.25 19.68 34.65
N GLY A 109 22.55 20.70 35.11
CA GLY A 109 21.53 21.41 34.34
C GLY A 109 22.12 22.08 33.09
N ALA A 110 21.63 21.67 31.93
CA ALA A 110 21.57 22.52 30.75
C ALA A 110 20.12 22.49 30.25
N SER A 111 19.47 23.64 30.31
CA SER A 111 18.11 23.87 29.83
C SER A 111 18.05 23.49 28.35
N ALA A 112 17.44 22.34 28.07
CA ALA A 112 16.98 21.97 26.74
C ALA A 112 15.94 23.02 26.33
N GLY A 113 16.32 23.92 25.42
CA GLY A 113 15.39 24.84 24.78
C GLY A 113 14.23 24.06 24.19
N ASP A 114 13.03 24.58 24.41
CA ASP A 114 11.72 24.03 24.10
C ASP A 114 11.65 23.28 22.76
N ILE A 115 11.87 21.97 22.80
CA ILE A 115 11.24 21.06 21.84
C ILE A 115 9.92 20.69 22.50
N GLN A 116 8.86 21.42 22.13
CA GLN A 116 7.50 21.11 22.54
C GLN A 116 7.24 19.65 22.19
N GLN A 117 7.15 18.77 23.19
CA GLN A 117 6.62 17.43 22.96
C GLN A 117 5.23 17.60 22.35
N PRO A 118 4.86 16.84 21.31
CA PRO A 118 3.48 16.85 20.83
C PRO A 118 2.60 16.53 22.04
N VAL A 119 1.68 17.43 22.36
CA VAL A 119 0.73 17.19 23.45
C VAL A 119 -0.06 15.94 23.03
N GLN A 120 -0.31 15.00 23.93
CA GLN A 120 -0.97 13.73 23.59
C GLN A 120 -2.28 13.94 22.78
N GLN A 121 -2.98 15.04 23.02
CA GLN A 121 -4.14 15.48 22.24
C GLN A 121 -3.83 15.76 20.76
N ASP A 122 -2.69 16.37 20.44
CA ASP A 122 -2.29 16.66 19.05
C ASP A 122 -2.00 15.38 18.27
N ALA A 123 -1.45 14.35 18.93
CA ALA A 123 -1.21 13.05 18.31
C ALA A 123 -2.54 12.32 18.01
N ASP A 124 -3.46 12.30 18.97
CA ASP A 124 -4.77 11.64 18.80
C ASP A 124 -5.61 12.30 17.68
N LEU A 125 -5.51 13.63 17.53
CA LEU A 125 -6.18 14.38 16.46
C LEU A 125 -5.61 14.04 15.08
N VAL A 126 -4.27 13.99 14.94
CA VAL A 126 -3.61 13.62 13.69
C VAL A 126 -3.98 12.20 13.27
N ASP A 127 -3.98 11.25 14.20
CA ASP A 127 -4.39 9.87 13.92
C ASP A 127 -5.86 9.76 13.49
N GLN A 128 -6.72 10.66 13.98
CA GLN A 128 -8.12 10.73 13.56
C GLN A 128 -8.27 11.32 12.16
N GLU A 129 -7.56 12.41 11.86
CA GLU A 129 -7.55 13.04 10.53
C GLU A 129 -7.07 12.05 9.46
N GLU A 130 -6.01 11.31 9.75
CA GLU A 130 -5.47 10.27 8.87
C GLU A 130 -6.47 9.13 8.59
N ARG A 131 -7.25 8.71 9.60
CA ARG A 131 -8.28 7.67 9.46
C ARG A 131 -9.47 8.14 8.62
N GLU A 132 -9.94 9.37 8.82
CA GLU A 132 -11.01 9.92 7.97
C GLU A 132 -10.53 10.08 6.53
N LEU A 133 -9.25 10.44 6.33
CA LEU A 133 -8.65 10.51 4.99
C LEU A 133 -8.69 9.18 4.26
N GLU A 134 -8.35 8.09 4.94
CA GLU A 134 -8.41 6.74 4.36
C GLU A 134 -9.83 6.36 3.98
N LYS A 135 -10.80 6.63 4.85
CA LYS A 135 -12.22 6.36 4.59
C LYS A 135 -12.76 7.15 3.38
N ASP A 136 -12.35 8.40 3.22
CA ASP A 136 -12.69 9.21 2.04
C ASP A 136 -12.13 8.59 0.76
N MET A 137 -10.89 8.11 0.82
CA MET A 137 -10.28 7.40 -0.30
C MET A 137 -11.00 6.07 -0.59
N GLU A 138 -11.47 5.34 0.42
CA GLU A 138 -12.23 4.09 0.22
C GLU A 138 -13.56 4.39 -0.47
N SER A 139 -14.25 5.45 -0.05
CA SER A 139 -15.46 5.93 -0.69
C SER A 139 -15.23 6.30 -2.16
N ALA A 140 -14.12 7.00 -2.45
CA ALA A 140 -13.74 7.36 -3.82
C ALA A 140 -13.48 6.11 -4.68
N LEU A 141 -12.76 5.11 -4.15
CA LEU A 141 -12.50 3.85 -4.86
C LEU A 141 -13.79 3.07 -5.16
N GLN A 142 -14.79 3.12 -4.28
CA GLN A 142 -16.09 2.47 -4.51
C GLN A 142 -16.93 3.15 -5.58
N ARG A 143 -16.77 4.47 -5.76
CA ARG A 143 -17.48 5.26 -6.77
C ARG A 143 -16.89 5.11 -8.16
N LEU A 144 -15.56 4.98 -8.25
CA LEU A 144 -14.85 4.86 -9.52
C LEU A 144 -15.10 3.50 -10.19
N PRO A 145 -15.16 3.42 -11.53
CA PRO A 145 -15.34 2.17 -12.27
C PRO A 145 -14.05 1.34 -12.33
N LEU A 146 -13.55 0.90 -11.17
CA LEU A 146 -12.31 0.14 -11.01
C LEU A 146 -12.54 -1.37 -11.15
N ARG A 147 -11.67 -2.04 -11.92
CA ARG A 147 -11.64 -3.51 -12.00
C ARG A 147 -10.70 -4.05 -10.92
N ASN A 148 -11.27 -4.74 -9.92
CA ASN A 148 -10.54 -5.35 -8.80
C ASN A 148 -9.65 -4.36 -8.03
N PRO A 149 -10.22 -3.37 -7.32
CA PRO A 149 -9.44 -2.39 -6.58
C PRO A 149 -8.67 -3.05 -5.42
N MET A 150 -7.37 -2.75 -5.34
CA MET A 150 -6.52 -3.09 -4.19
C MET A 150 -6.97 -2.31 -2.95
N SER A 151 -6.79 -2.88 -1.74
CA SER A 151 -7.09 -2.16 -0.50
C SER A 151 -6.16 -0.96 -0.30
N ILE A 152 -6.62 0.05 0.42
CA ILE A 152 -5.83 1.25 0.69
C ILE A 152 -4.62 0.93 1.55
N ALA A 153 -4.79 0.08 2.57
CA ALA A 153 -3.67 -0.38 3.40
C ALA A 153 -2.57 -1.03 2.56
N SER A 154 -2.93 -1.92 1.62
CA SER A 154 -1.98 -2.57 0.71
C SER A 154 -1.39 -1.61 -0.33
N LEU A 155 -2.07 -0.51 -0.65
CA LEU A 155 -1.61 0.48 -1.61
C LEU A 155 -0.64 1.48 -0.99
N LEU A 156 -0.89 1.90 0.26
CA LEU A 156 -0.06 2.87 0.99
C LEU A 156 1.22 2.22 1.52
N ASN A 157 1.06 1.01 2.06
CA ASN A 157 2.15 0.14 2.48
C ASN A 157 2.11 -1.10 1.58
N PRO A 158 2.64 -1.01 0.34
CA PRO A 158 2.92 -2.24 -0.39
C PRO A 158 3.76 -3.12 0.53
N VAL A 159 3.48 -4.42 0.58
CA VAL A 159 4.35 -5.37 1.28
C VAL A 159 5.73 -5.10 0.71
N ASP A 160 6.58 -4.41 1.49
CA ASP A 160 7.98 -4.37 1.18
C ASP A 160 8.30 -5.84 1.05
N VAL A 161 8.65 -6.27 -0.16
CA VAL A 161 9.54 -7.40 -0.29
C VAL A 161 10.83 -6.86 0.34
N GLU A 162 10.83 -6.77 1.68
CA GLU A 162 12.02 -7.03 2.46
C GLU A 162 12.61 -8.22 1.71
N PRO A 163 13.89 -8.19 1.28
CA PRO A 163 14.53 -9.43 0.96
C PRO A 163 14.43 -10.22 2.26
N LYS A 164 13.38 -11.03 2.37
CA LYS A 164 13.34 -12.21 3.19
C LYS A 164 14.55 -12.90 2.64
N VAL A 165 15.70 -12.67 3.28
CA VAL A 165 16.97 -13.30 2.97
C VAL A 165 16.53 -14.72 2.73
N HIS A 166 16.57 -15.15 1.46
CA HIS A 166 16.05 -16.45 1.11
C HIS A 166 16.76 -17.36 2.08
N ALA A 167 16.01 -17.96 3.02
CA ALA A 167 16.58 -19.02 3.81
C ALA A 167 16.96 -20.03 2.74
N GLU A 168 18.26 -20.15 2.47
CA GLU A 168 18.76 -21.08 1.47
C GLU A 168 18.29 -22.46 1.95
N LEU A 169 17.20 -22.95 1.36
CA LEU A 169 16.71 -24.29 1.62
C LEU A 169 17.85 -25.21 1.26
N SER A 170 18.26 -26.03 2.20
CA SER A 170 19.27 -27.04 1.90
C SER A 170 18.67 -28.06 0.92
N ASP A 171 19.51 -28.68 0.08
CA ASP A 171 19.07 -29.70 -0.88
C ASP A 171 18.24 -30.83 -0.22
N ALA A 172 18.47 -31.09 1.07
CA ALA A 172 17.72 -32.07 1.86
C ALA A 172 16.26 -31.66 2.12
N GLU A 173 15.98 -30.37 2.29
CA GLU A 173 14.63 -29.85 2.51
C GLU A 173 13.81 -29.84 1.21
N ILE A 174 14.49 -29.63 0.06
CA ILE A 174 13.89 -29.70 -1.27
C ILE A 174 13.41 -31.13 -1.59
N ILE A 175 14.23 -32.13 -1.29
CA ILE A 175 13.90 -33.55 -1.54
C ILE A 175 12.66 -33.96 -0.74
N LYS A 176 12.53 -33.47 0.49
CA LYS A 176 11.42 -33.84 1.37
C LYS A 176 10.07 -33.31 0.87
N LEU A 177 10.04 -32.08 0.36
CA LEU A 177 8.84 -31.47 -0.24
C LEU A 177 8.35 -32.23 -1.47
N VAL A 178 9.26 -32.81 -2.27
CA VAL A 178 8.88 -33.60 -3.45
C VAL A 178 8.27 -34.94 -3.03
N GLN A 179 8.80 -35.57 -1.99
CA GLN A 179 8.29 -36.85 -1.47
C GLN A 179 6.90 -36.70 -0.86
N ASP A 180 6.68 -35.66 -0.06
CA ASP A 180 5.38 -35.41 0.58
C ASP A 180 4.28 -35.09 -0.47
N ALA A 181 4.64 -34.45 -1.59
CA ALA A 181 3.72 -34.12 -2.68
C ALA A 181 3.34 -35.32 -3.58
N GLU A 182 4.13 -36.40 -3.56
CA GLU A 182 3.82 -37.63 -4.30
C GLU A 182 2.85 -38.54 -3.54
N GLU A 183 2.84 -38.50 -2.20
CA GLU A 183 1.93 -39.32 -1.38
C GLU A 183 0.48 -38.79 -1.36
N GLU A 184 0.24 -37.49 -1.57
CA GLU A 184 -1.12 -36.91 -1.57
C GLU A 184 -1.93 -37.18 -2.86
N LYS A 185 -1.33 -37.78 -3.91
CA LYS A 185 -2.01 -37.98 -5.20
C LYS A 185 -2.85 -39.26 -5.32
N GLU A 186 -2.81 -40.19 -4.35
CA GLU A 186 -3.44 -41.50 -4.50
C GLU A 186 -4.84 -41.65 -3.87
N GLY A 187 -5.46 -40.61 -3.34
CA GLY A 187 -6.77 -40.76 -2.72
C GLY A 187 -7.68 -39.56 -2.87
N GLU A 188 -8.48 -39.51 -3.93
CA GLU A 188 -9.86 -39.00 -3.88
C GLU A 188 -10.60 -39.29 -5.21
N ALA A 189 -11.63 -40.13 -5.12
CA ALA A 189 -12.61 -40.35 -6.18
C ALA A 189 -13.83 -39.46 -5.86
N GLU A 190 -14.21 -38.58 -6.79
CA GLU A 190 -15.37 -37.69 -6.61
C GLU A 190 -16.40 -37.81 -7.74
N GLU A 191 -17.66 -37.70 -7.30
CA GLU A 191 -18.91 -37.85 -8.02
C GLU A 191 -19.14 -36.74 -9.07
N GLU A 192 -19.77 -37.10 -10.20
CA GLU A 192 -20.18 -36.13 -11.23
C GLU A 192 -21.30 -35.19 -10.72
N VAL A 193 -20.91 -34.00 -10.27
CA VAL A 193 -21.80 -32.84 -10.17
C VAL A 193 -21.67 -32.02 -11.45
N VAL A 194 -22.78 -31.75 -12.14
CA VAL A 194 -22.81 -30.86 -13.32
C VAL A 194 -22.42 -29.44 -12.90
N THR A 195 -21.13 -29.15 -13.00
CA THR A 195 -20.57 -27.84 -12.72
C THR A 195 -20.54 -27.03 -14.02
N HIS A 196 -21.36 -25.97 -14.09
CA HIS A 196 -21.25 -25.02 -15.19
C HIS A 196 -19.92 -24.27 -15.07
N SER A 197 -19.22 -24.13 -16.19
CA SER A 197 -17.95 -23.42 -16.24
C SER A 197 -18.12 -21.97 -15.81
N ILE A 198 -17.05 -21.38 -15.28
CA ILE A 198 -17.04 -19.95 -14.90
C ILE A 198 -17.40 -19.08 -16.11
N ALA A 199 -16.96 -19.46 -17.32
CA ALA A 199 -17.28 -18.74 -18.54
C ALA A 199 -18.80 -18.69 -18.82
N GLU A 200 -19.49 -19.81 -18.69
CA GLU A 200 -20.95 -19.89 -18.90
C GLU A 200 -21.72 -19.08 -17.85
N LYS A 201 -21.30 -19.19 -16.58
CA LYS A 201 -21.89 -18.39 -15.48
C LYS A 201 -21.69 -16.88 -15.71
N LEU A 202 -20.51 -16.46 -16.21
CA LEU A 202 -20.24 -15.06 -16.54
C LEU A 202 -21.03 -14.57 -17.75
N ALA A 203 -21.23 -15.41 -18.76
CA ALA A 203 -22.04 -15.10 -19.93
C ALA A 203 -23.51 -14.90 -19.56
N ALA A 204 -24.07 -15.79 -18.72
CA ALA A 204 -25.43 -15.67 -18.21
C ALA A 204 -25.64 -14.40 -17.38
N LEU A 205 -24.67 -14.05 -16.52
CA LEU A 205 -24.69 -12.80 -15.74
C LEU A 205 -24.60 -11.55 -16.63
N ALA A 206 -23.81 -11.60 -17.71
CA ALA A 206 -23.70 -10.48 -18.64
C ALA A 206 -25.01 -10.23 -19.41
N LEU A 207 -25.69 -11.30 -19.84
CA LEU A 207 -27.01 -11.20 -20.49
C LEU A 207 -28.06 -10.63 -19.55
N SER A 208 -28.12 -11.11 -18.30
CA SER A 208 -29.08 -10.61 -17.32
C SER A 208 -28.81 -9.15 -16.93
N ILE A 209 -27.54 -8.72 -16.87
CA ILE A 209 -27.19 -7.30 -16.68
C ILE A 209 -27.65 -6.43 -17.87
N PHE A 210 -27.55 -6.93 -19.10
CA PHE A 210 -27.92 -6.20 -20.32
C PHE A 210 -29.44 -5.98 -20.41
N LEU A 211 -30.25 -6.88 -19.84
CA LEU A 211 -31.71 -6.81 -19.89
C LEU A 211 -32.33 -5.88 -18.83
N LEU A 212 -31.54 -5.34 -17.90
CA LEU A 212 -32.04 -4.45 -16.84
C LEU A 212 -32.25 -3.02 -17.35
N ASP A 213 -33.39 -2.43 -17.00
CA ASP A 213 -33.72 -1.04 -17.34
C ASP A 213 -33.26 -0.09 -16.23
N LEU A 214 -32.11 0.56 -16.44
CA LEU A 214 -31.49 1.45 -15.46
C LEU A 214 -32.29 2.76 -15.20
N SER A 215 -33.41 2.97 -15.87
CA SER A 215 -34.36 4.03 -15.53
C SER A 215 -35.17 3.71 -14.26
N GLN A 216 -35.27 2.43 -13.88
CA GLN A 216 -36.00 1.99 -12.68
C GLN A 216 -35.06 1.72 -11.50
N ASP A 217 -35.41 2.22 -10.32
CA ASP A 217 -34.55 2.06 -9.12
C ASP A 217 -34.40 0.60 -8.65
N ARG A 218 -35.39 -0.25 -8.92
CA ARG A 218 -35.32 -1.70 -8.64
C ARG A 218 -34.25 -2.38 -9.48
N ASP A 219 -34.19 -2.03 -10.76
CA ASP A 219 -33.24 -2.58 -11.72
C ASP A 219 -31.82 -2.06 -11.48
N ARG A 220 -31.67 -0.83 -10.95
CA ARG A 220 -30.37 -0.33 -10.47
C ARG A 220 -29.83 -1.14 -9.28
N ALA A 221 -30.70 -1.49 -8.33
CA ALA A 221 -30.30 -2.32 -7.20
C ALA A 221 -29.91 -3.73 -7.68
N ALA A 222 -30.69 -4.32 -8.59
CA ALA A 222 -30.38 -5.59 -9.23
C ALA A 222 -29.06 -5.53 -10.03
N HIS A 223 -28.81 -4.44 -10.76
CA HIS A 223 -27.58 -4.24 -11.52
C HIS A 223 -26.35 -4.24 -10.60
N ARG A 224 -26.41 -3.53 -9.47
CA ARG A 224 -25.32 -3.52 -8.47
C ARG A 224 -25.09 -4.91 -7.87
N ALA A 225 -26.16 -5.64 -7.55
CA ALA A 225 -26.06 -6.99 -7.00
C ALA A 225 -25.46 -7.98 -8.01
N LEU A 226 -25.91 -7.97 -9.26
CA LEU A 226 -25.38 -8.85 -10.33
C LEU A 226 -23.92 -8.52 -10.65
N ARG A 227 -23.53 -7.25 -10.64
CA ARG A 227 -22.12 -6.83 -10.77
C ARG A 227 -21.25 -7.34 -9.63
N ARG A 228 -21.76 -7.33 -8.39
CA ARG A 228 -21.07 -7.89 -7.23
C ARG A 228 -20.85 -9.40 -7.38
N ILE A 229 -21.86 -10.14 -7.81
CA ILE A 229 -21.75 -11.60 -8.07
C ILE A 229 -20.77 -11.87 -9.22
N GLN A 230 -20.81 -11.07 -10.30
CA GLN A 230 -19.86 -11.17 -11.40
C GLN A 230 -18.41 -10.94 -10.96
N ALA A 231 -18.19 -10.02 -10.01
CA ALA A 231 -16.88 -9.76 -9.42
C ALA A 231 -16.40 -10.93 -8.55
N GLN A 232 -17.26 -11.44 -7.67
CA GLN A 232 -16.96 -12.58 -6.81
C GLN A 232 -16.65 -13.86 -7.60
N LEU A 233 -17.39 -14.12 -8.67
CA LEU A 233 -17.17 -15.29 -9.52
C LEU A 233 -15.85 -15.21 -10.30
N ARG A 234 -15.39 -14.00 -10.62
CA ARG A 234 -14.08 -13.77 -11.27
C ARG A 234 -12.92 -13.90 -10.27
N SER A 235 -13.11 -13.51 -9.01
CA SER A 235 -12.06 -13.60 -7.98
C SER A 235 -11.94 -14.98 -7.34
N ALA A 236 -12.98 -15.81 -7.39
CA ALA A 236 -13.03 -17.12 -6.73
C ALA A 236 -11.92 -18.11 -7.13
N ASN A 237 -11.30 -17.96 -8.32
CA ASN A 237 -10.22 -18.82 -8.80
C ASN A 237 -8.85 -18.13 -8.93
N THR A 238 -8.70 -16.89 -8.44
CA THR A 238 -7.41 -16.19 -8.58
C THR A 238 -6.58 -16.35 -7.31
N ILE A 239 -5.89 -17.49 -7.18
CA ILE A 239 -4.65 -17.53 -6.40
C ILE A 239 -3.62 -16.74 -7.22
N GLN A 240 -3.07 -15.69 -6.63
CA GLN A 240 -2.04 -14.89 -7.25
C GLN A 240 -0.77 -15.73 -7.46
N THR A 241 -0.57 -16.27 -8.66
CA THR A 241 0.66 -16.95 -9.06
C THR A 241 1.58 -15.99 -9.82
N THR A 242 2.07 -14.95 -9.15
CA THR A 242 3.09 -14.05 -9.74
C THR A 242 4.50 -14.56 -9.44
N LEU A 243 4.84 -15.76 -9.94
CA LEU A 243 6.24 -16.25 -9.99
C LEU A 243 6.64 -16.89 -11.34
N ASP A 244 5.71 -17.33 -12.19
CA ASP A 244 6.10 -18.12 -13.39
C ASP A 244 6.38 -17.32 -14.66
N SER A 245 6.20 -15.99 -14.69
CA SER A 245 6.40 -15.22 -15.93
C SER A 245 7.82 -14.68 -16.16
N TRP A 246 8.78 -15.01 -15.29
CA TRP A 246 10.17 -14.56 -15.41
C TRP A 246 11.16 -15.61 -15.93
N LEU A 247 10.68 -16.82 -16.26
CA LEU A 247 11.48 -17.85 -16.92
C LEU A 247 10.83 -18.29 -18.24
N LYS A 248 11.02 -17.49 -19.29
CA LYS A 248 11.10 -17.93 -20.68
C LYS A 248 12.14 -17.10 -21.42
#